data_AF-A0A931UM10-F1
#
_entry.id   AF-A0A931UM10-F1
#
_cell.length_a   1.000
_cell.length_b   1.000
_cell.length_c   1.000
_cell.angle_alpha   90.00
_cell.angle_beta   90.00
_cell.angle_gamma   90.00
#
_symmetry.space_group_name_H-M   'P 1'
#
loop_
_entity.id
_entity.type
_entity.pdbx_description
1 polymer ?
#
loop_
_entity_poly.entity_id
_entity_poly.type
_entity_poly.pdbx_seq_one_letter_code
_entity_poly.pdbx_strand_id
1 'polypeptide(L)'
;MDHATRRMLQQSGVDPAGVTLVTLGPQSNVFTALEARRITAGLLIPPYNFLAYRRGLKNLGFAGSFVSIPTTGLVTMRERLERAPDQVRRMVRALARARAFAREQKAAVLPILKRFLKLEDDAFLSEIYDYHQKAETPDGRISPALAAETIREAREAEGLTRETPVGQVFDVSYLEPRR
;
A
#
# COMPACT_ATOMS: atom_id res chain seq x y z
N MET A 1 0.96 3.71 -9.15
CA MET A 1 2.41 3.43 -9.25
C MET A 1 3.12 4.41 -10.17
N ASP A 2 2.50 4.86 -11.27
CA ASP A 2 3.12 5.86 -12.16
C ASP A 2 3.47 7.17 -11.43
N HIS A 3 2.52 7.76 -10.70
CA HIS A 3 2.73 8.97 -9.90
C HIS A 3 3.92 8.83 -8.93
N ALA A 4 3.95 7.74 -8.14
CA ALA A 4 5.05 7.43 -7.24
C ALA A 4 6.41 7.40 -7.96
N THR A 5 6.46 6.73 -9.11
CA THR A 5 7.69 6.61 -9.91
C THR A 5 8.17 7.97 -10.40
N ARG A 6 7.26 8.81 -10.92
CA ARG A 6 7.59 10.17 -11.38
C ARG A 6 8.12 11.05 -10.25
N ARG A 7 7.49 10.99 -9.07
CA ARG A 7 7.94 11.74 -7.88
C ARG A 7 9.32 11.28 -7.42
N MET A 8 9.57 9.97 -7.39
CA MET A 8 10.89 9.42 -7.06
C MET A 8 11.97 9.88 -8.05
N LEU A 9 11.68 9.86 -9.35
CA LEU A 9 12.60 10.32 -10.38
C LEU A 9 12.94 11.80 -10.18
N GLN A 10 11.91 12.65 -10.07
CA GLN A 10 12.08 14.10 -9.86
C GLN A 10 12.90 14.41 -8.61
N GLN A 11 12.56 13.81 -7.47
CA GLN A 11 13.28 14.03 -6.20
C GLN A 11 14.70 13.45 -6.21
N SER A 12 14.99 12.49 -7.10
CA SER A 12 16.33 11.95 -7.33
C SER A 12 17.13 12.70 -8.39
N GLY A 13 16.61 13.83 -8.90
CA GLY A 13 17.27 14.64 -9.94
C GLY A 13 17.20 14.04 -11.35
N VAL A 14 16.32 13.06 -11.59
CA VAL A 14 16.10 12.44 -12.89
C VAL A 14 14.86 13.04 -13.53
N ASP A 15 15.01 13.59 -14.74
CA ASP A 15 13.88 14.11 -15.51
C ASP A 15 12.95 12.95 -15.95
N PRO A 16 11.67 12.94 -15.54
CA PRO A 16 10.71 11.92 -15.98
C PRO A 16 10.48 11.88 -17.50
N ALA A 17 10.77 12.97 -18.23
CA ALA A 17 10.67 12.98 -19.70
C ALA A 17 11.79 12.15 -20.37
N GLY A 18 12.92 11.96 -19.67
CA GLY A 18 14.05 11.16 -20.12
C GLY A 18 13.88 9.66 -19.93
N VAL A 19 12.73 9.20 -19.42
CA VAL A 19 12.45 7.77 -19.20
C VAL A 19 11.16 7.34 -19.89
N THR A 20 11.10 6.08 -20.30
CA THR A 20 9.86 5.45 -20.78
C THR A 20 9.21 4.67 -19.65
N LEU A 21 8.02 5.10 -19.22
CA LEU A 21 7.24 4.39 -18.21
C LEU A 21 6.31 3.37 -18.89
N VAL A 22 6.44 2.11 -18.51
CA VAL A 22 5.65 1.01 -19.06
C VAL A 22 4.81 0.36 -17.97
N THR A 23 3.53 0.14 -18.26
CA THR A 23 2.62 -0.56 -17.33
C THR A 23 2.57 -2.04 -17.71
N LEU A 24 3.07 -2.91 -16.82
CA LEU A 24 3.14 -4.36 -17.06
C LEU A 24 2.06 -5.15 -16.29
N GLY A 25 1.18 -4.46 -15.56
CA GLY A 25 0.10 -5.06 -14.79
C GLY A 25 0.60 -5.74 -13.51
N PRO A 26 0.32 -7.04 -13.29
CA PRO A 26 0.70 -7.76 -12.07
C PRO A 26 2.19 -7.65 -11.71
N GLN A 27 2.50 -7.70 -10.41
CA GLN A 27 3.86 -7.60 -9.89
C GLN A 27 4.79 -8.72 -10.37
N SER A 28 4.24 -9.91 -10.65
CA SER A 28 4.97 -11.01 -11.29
C SER A 28 5.52 -10.62 -12.66
N ASN A 29 4.75 -9.90 -13.47
CA ASN A 29 5.18 -9.47 -14.80
C ASN A 29 6.31 -8.44 -14.72
N VAL A 30 6.22 -7.50 -13.78
CA VAL A 30 7.30 -6.52 -13.52
C VAL A 30 8.59 -7.25 -13.13
N PHE A 31 8.48 -8.22 -12.22
CA PHE A 31 9.63 -9.03 -11.79
C PHE A 31 10.24 -9.84 -12.94
N THR A 32 9.43 -10.58 -13.72
CA THR A 32 9.93 -11.33 -14.87
C THR A 32 10.55 -10.43 -15.94
N ALA A 33 10.01 -9.23 -16.18
CA ALA A 33 10.58 -8.27 -17.11
C ALA A 33 11.95 -7.75 -16.64
N LEU A 34 12.12 -7.54 -15.34
CA LEU A 34 13.41 -7.18 -14.73
C LEU A 34 14.42 -8.32 -14.88
N GLU A 35 14.04 -9.56 -14.56
CA GLU A 35 14.92 -10.72 -14.69
C GLU A 35 15.36 -10.94 -16.16
N ALA A 36 14.43 -10.79 -17.10
CA ALA A 36 14.69 -10.89 -18.53
C ALA A 36 15.40 -9.64 -19.11
N ARG A 37 15.72 -8.64 -18.28
CA ARG A 37 16.34 -7.36 -18.67
C ARG A 37 15.57 -6.60 -19.77
N ARG A 38 14.25 -6.77 -19.81
CA ARG A 38 13.36 -6.02 -20.72
C ARG A 38 13.07 -4.62 -20.21
N ILE A 39 13.21 -4.40 -18.91
CA ILE A 39 13.13 -3.08 -18.28
C ILE A 39 14.34 -2.89 -17.36
N THR A 40 14.76 -1.63 -17.18
CA THR A 40 15.96 -1.29 -16.40
C THR A 40 15.68 -1.15 -14.90
N ALA A 41 14.46 -0.76 -14.53
CA ALA A 41 14.02 -0.58 -13.15
C ALA A 41 12.51 -0.82 -13.03
N GLY A 42 12.04 -1.18 -11.84
CA GLY A 42 10.63 -1.39 -11.56
C GLY A 42 10.32 -1.25 -10.07
N LEU A 43 9.15 -0.70 -9.75
CA LEU A 43 8.63 -0.70 -8.39
C LEU A 43 8.06 -2.07 -8.06
N LEU A 44 8.69 -2.74 -7.09
CA LEU A 44 8.27 -4.04 -6.59
C LEU A 44 7.78 -3.94 -5.15
N ILE A 45 6.74 -4.70 -4.83
CA ILE A 45 6.26 -4.93 -3.46
C ILE A 45 6.53 -6.39 -3.06
N PRO A 46 6.49 -6.73 -1.75
CA PRO A 46 6.59 -8.11 -1.31
C PRO A 46 5.58 -9.04 -2.00
N PRO A 47 5.98 -10.28 -2.37
CA PRO A 47 7.31 -10.88 -2.14
C PRO A 47 8.38 -10.50 -3.20
N TYR A 48 8.02 -9.81 -4.28
CA TYR A 48 8.87 -9.70 -5.47
C TYR A 48 10.13 -8.84 -5.29
N ASN A 49 10.09 -7.81 -4.44
CA ASN A 49 11.27 -7.00 -4.13
C ASN A 49 12.40 -7.85 -3.52
N PHE A 50 12.06 -8.73 -2.59
CA PHE A 50 13.01 -9.64 -1.96
C PHE A 50 13.49 -10.74 -2.91
N LEU A 51 12.60 -11.28 -3.74
CA LEU A 51 13.00 -12.20 -4.81
C LEU A 51 14.00 -11.54 -5.75
N ALA A 52 13.81 -10.26 -6.10
CA ALA A 52 14.75 -9.50 -6.91
C ALA A 52 16.11 -9.35 -6.23
N TYR A 53 16.16 -9.07 -4.93
CA TYR A 53 17.42 -9.00 -4.18
C TYR A 53 18.17 -10.34 -4.21
N ARG A 54 17.45 -11.46 -4.02
CA ARG A 54 18.01 -12.82 -4.10
C ARG A 54 18.53 -13.17 -5.50
N ARG A 55 17.99 -12.53 -6.55
CA ARG A 55 18.46 -12.65 -7.94
C ARG A 55 19.59 -11.66 -8.27
N GLY A 56 20.10 -10.94 -7.29
CA GLY A 56 21.22 -10.01 -7.44
C GLY A 56 20.84 -8.62 -7.97
N LEU A 57 19.54 -8.29 -8.04
CA LEU A 57 19.10 -6.95 -8.44
C LEU A 57 19.34 -5.97 -7.29
N LYS A 58 19.70 -4.74 -7.66
CA LYS A 58 20.01 -3.67 -6.70
C LYS A 58 18.75 -2.96 -6.22
N ASN A 59 18.69 -2.66 -4.92
CA ASN A 59 17.69 -1.76 -4.36
C ASN A 59 18.06 -0.31 -4.70
N LEU A 60 17.20 0.39 -5.43
CA LEU A 60 17.40 1.79 -5.81
C LEU A 60 16.78 2.79 -4.83
N GLY A 61 15.97 2.33 -3.88
CA GLY A 61 15.30 3.17 -2.90
C GLY A 61 13.94 2.63 -2.47
N PHE A 62 13.42 3.18 -1.37
CA PHE A 62 12.09 2.87 -0.87
C PHE A 62 11.09 3.95 -1.30
N ALA A 63 10.09 3.58 -2.10
CA ALA A 63 9.10 4.54 -2.60
C ALA A 63 8.37 5.31 -1.48
N GLY A 64 8.13 4.67 -0.34
CA GLY A 64 7.51 5.30 0.82
C GLY A 64 8.32 6.44 1.45
N SER A 65 9.61 6.59 1.10
CA SER A 65 10.43 7.74 1.50
C SER A 65 10.16 9.00 0.67
N PHE A 66 9.56 8.87 -0.51
CA PHE A 66 9.34 9.98 -1.46
C PHE A 66 7.86 10.34 -1.57
N VAL A 67 6.99 9.35 -1.42
CA VAL A 67 5.54 9.50 -1.51
C VAL A 67 4.86 8.68 -0.43
N SER A 68 3.94 9.32 0.29
CA SER A 68 2.97 8.59 1.11
C SER A 68 1.75 8.34 0.22
N ILE A 69 1.39 7.08 0.03
CA ILE A 69 0.22 6.71 -0.78
C ILE A 69 -0.61 5.73 0.03
N PRO A 70 -1.91 5.99 0.24
CA PRO A 70 -2.79 5.00 0.85
C PRO A 70 -2.97 3.82 -0.12
N THR A 71 -2.29 2.71 0.15
CA THR A 71 -2.32 1.51 -0.71
C THR A 71 -3.37 0.50 -0.28
N THR A 72 -3.87 0.59 0.95
CA THR A 72 -4.86 -0.34 1.51
C THR A 72 -5.86 0.42 2.38
N GLY A 73 -7.09 -0.12 2.49
CA GLY A 73 -8.15 0.44 3.33
C GLY A 73 -9.40 -0.45 3.31
N LEU A 74 -10.30 -0.22 4.26
CA LEU A 74 -11.63 -0.84 4.25
C LEU A 74 -12.59 0.07 3.46
N VAL A 75 -13.19 -0.48 2.40
CA VAL A 75 -14.15 0.24 1.57
C VAL A 75 -15.50 -0.44 1.65
N THR A 76 -16.57 0.35 1.70
CA THR A 76 -17.96 -0.14 1.68
C THR A 76 -18.87 0.88 1.02
N MET A 77 -20.08 0.47 0.65
CA MET A 77 -21.08 1.34 0.06
C MET A 77 -21.78 2.21 1.12
N ARG A 78 -22.21 3.42 0.75
CA ARG A 78 -22.98 4.32 1.63
C ARG A 78 -24.23 3.64 2.21
N GLU A 79 -24.95 2.89 1.38
CA GLU A 79 -26.12 2.10 1.77
C GLU A 79 -25.82 1.14 2.94
N ARG A 80 -24.61 0.55 2.99
CA ARG A 80 -24.20 -0.33 4.09
C ARG A 80 -23.97 0.46 5.38
N LEU A 81 -23.44 1.68 5.28
CA LEU A 81 -23.24 2.57 6.43
C LEU A 81 -24.59 2.97 7.05
N GLU A 82 -25.60 3.20 6.22
CA GLU A 82 -26.94 3.58 6.67
C GLU A 82 -27.72 2.38 7.23
N ARG A 83 -27.72 1.24 6.53
CA ARG A 83 -28.53 0.07 6.90
C ARG A 83 -27.92 -0.79 7.99
N ALA A 84 -26.60 -0.84 8.10
CA ALA A 84 -25.90 -1.72 9.03
C ALA A 84 -24.69 -1.05 9.71
N PRO A 85 -24.84 0.14 10.32
CA PRO A 85 -23.72 0.87 10.93
C PRO A 85 -23.02 0.05 12.01
N ASP A 86 -23.75 -0.73 12.80
CA ASP A 86 -23.17 -1.57 13.85
C ASP A 86 -22.36 -2.75 13.30
N GLN A 87 -22.70 -3.26 12.11
CA GLN A 87 -21.90 -4.28 11.43
C GLN A 87 -20.56 -3.68 11.00
N VAL A 88 -20.59 -2.48 10.40
CA VAL A 88 -19.39 -1.76 9.97
C VAL A 88 -18.49 -1.45 11.17
N ARG A 89 -19.07 -0.96 12.28
CA ARG A 89 -18.31 -0.72 13.53
C ARG A 89 -17.66 -1.98 14.09
N ARG A 90 -18.39 -3.11 14.09
CA ARG A 90 -17.85 -4.41 14.50
C ARG A 90 -16.67 -4.84 13.61
N MET A 91 -16.79 -4.66 12.30
CA MET A 91 -15.72 -4.97 11.34
C MET A 91 -14.49 -4.11 11.59
N VAL A 92 -14.65 -2.79 11.69
CA VAL A 92 -13.54 -1.86 11.94
C VAL A 92 -12.84 -2.17 13.26
N ARG A 93 -13.60 -2.47 14.32
CA ARG A 93 -13.03 -2.90 15.61
C ARG A 93 -12.29 -4.23 15.52
N ALA A 94 -12.82 -5.20 14.78
CA ALA A 94 -12.15 -6.49 14.57
C ALA A 94 -10.81 -6.30 13.82
N LEU A 95 -10.79 -5.48 12.76
CA LEU A 95 -9.58 -5.14 12.03
C LEU A 95 -8.56 -4.38 12.89
N ALA A 96 -9.01 -3.41 13.71
CA ALA A 96 -8.12 -2.70 14.62
C ALA A 96 -7.44 -3.65 15.62
N ARG A 97 -8.20 -4.60 16.21
CA ARG A 97 -7.66 -5.63 17.09
C ARG A 97 -6.72 -6.59 16.36
N ALA A 98 -7.08 -7.04 15.16
CA ALA A 98 -6.25 -7.91 14.35
C ALA A 98 -4.92 -7.25 13.98
N ARG A 99 -4.93 -5.94 13.69
CA ARG A 99 -3.72 -5.17 13.42
C ARG A 99 -2.85 -5.03 14.66
N ALA A 100 -3.40 -4.65 15.80
CA ALA A 100 -2.65 -4.58 17.06
C ALA A 100 -2.01 -5.94 17.39
N PHE A 101 -2.79 -7.03 17.32
CA PHE A 101 -2.27 -8.39 17.46
C PHE A 101 -1.15 -8.67 16.45
N ALA A 102 -1.36 -8.30 15.18
CA ALA A 102 -0.39 -8.53 14.13
C ALA A 102 0.91 -7.73 14.32
N ARG A 103 0.92 -6.61 15.05
CA ARG A 103 2.13 -5.86 15.42
C ARG A 103 2.88 -6.49 16.58
N GLU A 104 2.14 -6.88 17.60
CA GLU A 104 2.69 -7.27 18.90
C GLU A 104 3.10 -8.75 18.93
N GLN A 105 2.47 -9.59 18.11
CA GLN A 105 2.57 -11.05 18.20
C GLN A 105 3.20 -11.69 16.96
N LYS A 106 4.38 -11.21 16.53
CA LYS A 106 5.09 -11.70 15.34
C LYS A 106 5.14 -13.23 15.24
N ALA A 107 5.52 -13.91 16.32
CA ALA A 107 5.63 -15.37 16.34
C ALA A 107 4.29 -16.09 16.04
N ALA A 108 3.17 -15.53 16.49
CA ALA A 108 1.84 -16.08 16.21
C ALA A 108 1.33 -15.73 14.80
N VAL A 109 1.83 -14.64 14.22
CA VAL A 109 1.44 -14.16 12.88
C VAL A 109 2.17 -14.91 11.77
N LEU A 110 3.44 -15.27 11.97
CA LEU A 110 4.23 -15.94 10.94
C LEU A 110 3.59 -17.23 10.39
N PRO A 111 3.04 -18.15 11.22
CA PRO A 111 2.32 -19.33 10.72
C PRO A 111 1.06 -18.98 9.90
N ILE A 112 0.38 -17.87 10.25
CA ILE A 112 -0.78 -17.38 9.50
C ILE A 112 -0.31 -16.90 8.13
N LEU A 113 0.73 -16.08 8.06
CA LEU A 113 1.32 -15.62 6.80
C LEU A 113 1.81 -16.78 5.93
N LYS A 114 2.49 -17.78 6.53
CA LYS A 114 2.93 -19.01 5.87
C LYS A 114 1.78 -19.70 5.13
N ARG A 115 0.65 -19.91 5.84
CA ARG A 115 -0.55 -20.54 5.27
C ARG A 115 -1.17 -19.72 4.14
N PHE A 116 -1.28 -18.41 4.30
CA PHE A 116 -1.98 -17.55 3.32
C PHE A 116 -1.12 -17.24 2.09
N LEU A 117 0.19 -17.02 2.27
CA LEU A 117 1.11 -16.72 1.18
C LEU A 117 1.65 -17.98 0.50
N LYS A 118 1.47 -19.15 1.11
CA LYS A 118 2.02 -20.44 0.63
C LYS A 118 3.53 -20.37 0.40
N LEU A 119 4.25 -19.71 1.33
CA LEU A 119 5.70 -19.57 1.32
C LEU A 119 6.29 -20.40 2.45
N GLU A 120 7.24 -21.28 2.16
CA GLU A 120 7.82 -22.18 3.17
C GLU A 120 9.05 -21.62 3.91
N ASP A 121 9.69 -20.60 3.34
CA ASP A 121 10.90 -19.97 3.88
C ASP A 121 10.55 -19.00 5.02
N ASP A 122 10.80 -19.43 6.26
CA ASP A 122 10.46 -18.67 7.46
C ASP A 122 11.29 -17.38 7.61
N ALA A 123 12.55 -17.39 7.17
CA ALA A 123 13.38 -16.18 7.15
C ALA A 123 12.80 -15.15 6.17
N PHE A 124 12.37 -15.62 5.00
CA PHE A 124 11.72 -14.78 4.01
C PHE A 124 10.39 -14.19 4.51
N LEU A 125 9.56 -15.02 5.15
CA LEU A 125 8.32 -14.57 5.77
C LEU A 125 8.57 -13.50 6.85
N SER A 126 9.63 -13.66 7.64
CA SER A 126 10.05 -12.67 8.63
C SER A 126 10.43 -11.34 7.98
N GLU A 127 11.18 -11.35 6.88
CA GLU A 127 11.53 -10.14 6.13
C GLU A 127 10.29 -9.42 5.58
N ILE A 128 9.33 -10.18 5.02
CA ILE A 128 8.05 -9.64 4.54
C ILE A 128 7.27 -8.98 5.68
N TYR A 129 7.18 -9.66 6.83
CA TYR A 129 6.53 -9.12 8.02
C TYR A 129 7.17 -7.80 8.46
N ASP A 130 8.50 -7.77 8.59
CA ASP A 130 9.23 -6.58 9.06
C ASP A 130 9.11 -5.40 8.09
N TYR A 131 9.04 -5.69 6.79
CA TYR A 131 8.76 -4.68 5.77
C TYR A 131 7.36 -4.08 5.93
N HIS A 132 6.33 -4.91 6.11
CA HIS A 132 4.96 -4.41 6.30
C HIS A 132 4.80 -3.58 7.58
N GLN A 133 5.48 -3.95 8.68
CA GLN A 133 5.45 -3.16 9.91
C GLN A 133 5.96 -1.73 9.72
N LYS A 134 6.97 -1.52 8.87
CA LYS A 134 7.51 -0.18 8.57
C LYS A 134 6.58 0.66 7.69
N ALA A 135 5.79 0.00 6.84
CA ALA A 135 4.91 0.68 5.88
C ALA A 135 3.54 1.04 6.47
N GLU A 136 3.11 0.35 7.54
CA GLU A 136 1.80 0.57 8.14
C GLU A 136 1.71 1.83 9.00
N THR A 137 0.55 2.50 8.98
CA THR A 137 0.27 3.60 9.91
C THR A 137 0.00 3.05 11.31
N PRO A 138 0.60 3.63 12.37
CA PRO A 138 0.48 3.10 13.74
C PRO A 138 -0.96 2.86 14.19
N ASP A 139 -1.84 3.83 13.91
CA ASP A 139 -3.24 3.87 14.34
C ASP A 139 -4.25 3.46 13.26
N GLY A 140 -3.79 3.18 12.03
CA GLY A 140 -4.68 2.89 10.89
C GLY A 140 -5.35 4.08 10.26
N ARG A 141 -4.99 5.30 10.64
CA ARG A 141 -5.57 6.50 10.06
C ARG A 141 -4.74 6.95 8.87
N ILE A 142 -5.45 7.54 7.91
CA ILE A 142 -4.86 8.39 6.89
C ILE A 142 -4.84 9.83 7.42
N SER A 143 -3.76 10.57 7.19
CA SER A 143 -3.73 11.98 7.58
C SER A 143 -4.70 12.79 6.70
N PRO A 144 -5.34 13.85 7.23
CA PRO A 144 -6.25 14.68 6.42
C PRO A 144 -5.59 15.28 5.18
N ALA A 145 -4.31 15.68 5.30
CA ALA A 145 -3.54 16.21 4.18
C ALA A 145 -3.33 15.15 3.09
N LEU A 146 -2.94 13.93 3.47
CA LEU A 146 -2.76 12.83 2.52
C LEU A 146 -4.09 12.41 1.88
N ALA A 147 -5.19 12.42 2.63
CA ALA A 147 -6.51 12.13 2.09
C ALA A 147 -6.93 13.17 1.04
N ALA A 148 -6.73 14.46 1.32
CA ALA A 148 -7.01 15.54 0.38
C ALA A 148 -6.13 15.46 -0.88
N GLU A 149 -4.83 15.20 -0.71
CA GLU A 149 -3.89 14.99 -1.82
C GLU A 149 -4.29 13.81 -2.69
N THR A 150 -4.62 12.67 -2.09
CA THR A 150 -5.08 11.46 -2.80
C THR A 150 -6.34 11.74 -3.63
N ILE A 151 -7.31 12.46 -3.06
CA ILE A 151 -8.54 12.84 -3.78
C ILE A 151 -8.21 13.79 -4.94
N ARG A 152 -7.34 14.77 -4.72
CA ARG A 152 -6.92 15.72 -5.76
C ARG A 152 -6.24 15.00 -6.91
N GLU A 153 -5.28 14.12 -6.63
CA GLU A 153 -4.56 13.36 -7.64
C GLU A 153 -5.50 12.45 -8.45
N ALA A 154 -6.39 11.73 -7.77
CA ALA A 154 -7.38 10.88 -8.44
C ALA A 154 -8.30 11.71 -9.36
N ARG A 155 -8.71 12.90 -8.93
CA ARG A 155 -9.53 13.80 -9.74
C ARG A 155 -8.78 14.34 -10.95
N GLU A 156 -7.53 14.76 -10.78
CA GLU A 156 -6.68 15.25 -11.88
C GLU A 156 -6.47 14.15 -12.93
N ALA A 157 -6.22 12.91 -12.49
CA ALA A 157 -6.06 11.75 -13.38
C ALA A 157 -7.34 11.41 -14.18
N GLU A 158 -8.51 11.61 -13.59
CA GLU A 158 -9.83 11.34 -14.20
C GLU A 158 -10.43 12.59 -14.90
N GLY A 159 -9.70 13.71 -14.96
CA GLY A 159 -10.19 14.96 -15.55
C GLY A 159 -11.38 15.61 -14.80
N LEU A 160 -11.57 15.28 -13.52
CA LEU A 160 -12.69 15.73 -12.70
C LEU A 160 -12.44 17.14 -12.13
N THR A 161 -13.21 18.12 -12.59
CA THR A 161 -13.08 19.53 -12.14
C THR A 161 -13.83 19.87 -10.85
N ARG A 162 -14.84 19.06 -10.48
CA ARG A 162 -15.65 19.28 -9.28
C ARG A 162 -14.90 18.89 -7.99
N GLU A 163 -14.81 19.82 -7.05
CA GLU A 163 -14.24 19.57 -5.71
C GLU A 163 -14.95 18.42 -4.98
N THR A 164 -14.16 17.58 -4.31
CA THR A 164 -14.64 16.45 -3.51
C THR A 164 -14.10 16.58 -2.09
N PRO A 165 -14.94 16.92 -1.10
CA PRO A 165 -14.51 17.02 0.29
C PRO A 165 -14.00 15.68 0.83
N VAL A 166 -12.98 15.71 1.69
CA VAL A 166 -12.38 14.49 2.28
C VAL A 166 -13.43 13.61 2.96
N GLY A 167 -14.34 14.19 3.74
CA GLY A 167 -15.38 13.45 4.46
C GLY A 167 -16.42 12.75 3.57
N GLN A 168 -16.46 13.07 2.28
CA GLN A 168 -17.31 12.35 1.32
C GLN A 168 -16.71 10.99 0.93
N VAL A 169 -15.39 10.83 1.07
CA VAL A 169 -14.63 9.64 0.65
C VAL A 169 -14.09 8.87 1.86
N PHE A 170 -13.58 9.57 2.87
CA PHE A 170 -12.99 9.00 4.07
C PHE A 170 -13.84 9.30 5.30
N ASP A 171 -14.47 8.26 5.85
CA ASP A 171 -15.25 8.35 7.09
C ASP A 171 -14.46 7.72 8.26
N VAL A 172 -13.81 8.57 9.05
CA VAL A 172 -13.02 8.14 10.22
C VAL A 172 -13.86 7.99 11.50
N SER A 173 -15.15 8.32 11.47
CA SER A 173 -16.05 8.23 12.64
C SER A 173 -16.29 6.78 13.11
N TYR A 174 -15.95 5.81 12.27
CA TYR A 174 -16.03 4.39 12.59
C TYR A 174 -14.80 3.84 13.34
N LEU A 175 -13.73 4.64 13.46
CA LEU A 175 -12.52 4.27 14.19
C LEU A 175 -12.58 4.63 15.69
N GLU A 176 -13.47 5.53 16.10
CA GLU A 176 -13.58 5.95 17.49
C GLU A 176 -14.52 5.05 18.30
N PRO A 177 -14.19 4.70 19.55
CA PRO A 177 -15.15 4.09 20.47
C PRO A 177 -16.35 5.04 20.65
N ARG A 178 -17.58 4.50 20.63
CA ARG A 178 -18.73 5.29 21.11
C ARG A 178 -18.53 5.58 22.60
N ARG A 179 -18.63 6.86 22.97
CA ARG A 179 -18.81 7.28 24.36
C ARG A 179 -20.16 6.80 24.88
#